data_AF-A0A7C1SVI3-F1
#
_entry.id   AF-A0A7C1SVI3-F1
#
_cell.length_a   1.000
_cell.length_b   1.000
_cell.length_c   1.000
_cell.angle_alpha   90.00
_cell.angle_beta   90.00
_cell.angle_gamma   90.00
#
_symmetry.space_group_name_H-M   'P 1'
#
loop_
_entity.id
_entity.type
_entity.pdbx_description
1 polymer ?
#
loop_
_entity_poly.entity_id
_entity_poly.type
_entity_poly.pdbx_seq_one_letter_code
_entity_poly.pdbx_strand_id
1 'polypeptide(L)'
;MGHLSARGSYKVKTVCVDNLVDQRQIPPPQLVKIDIEGAEGKALRGMLRTLKQYMPVILLETHGEQAFTECDQLLQGLGYYQVQLEGIKRLMYKRKE
;
A
#
# COMPACT_ATOMS: atom_id res chain seq x y z
N MET A 1 11.49 15.63 -7.62
CA MET A 1 10.71 14.56 -6.96
C MET A 1 11.14 13.22 -7.51
N GLY A 2 11.29 12.24 -6.62
CA GLY A 2 11.86 10.93 -6.93
C GLY A 2 10.75 9.92 -7.18
N HIS A 3 10.59 9.47 -8.42
CA HIS A 3 9.53 8.53 -8.80
C HIS A 3 10.08 7.42 -9.70
N LEU A 4 9.34 6.33 -9.80
CA LEU A 4 9.67 5.26 -10.74
C LEU A 4 9.44 5.74 -12.17
N SER A 5 10.52 5.79 -12.96
CA SER A 5 10.47 6.20 -14.36
C SER A 5 11.17 5.18 -15.25
N ALA A 6 10.55 4.87 -16.39
CA ALA A 6 11.19 4.06 -17.44
C ALA A 6 12.41 4.76 -18.07
N ARG A 7 12.53 6.08 -17.90
CA ARG A 7 13.63 6.90 -18.43
C ARG A 7 14.57 7.41 -17.32
N GLY A 8 14.51 6.83 -16.13
CA GLY A 8 15.41 7.18 -15.03
C GLY A 8 16.84 6.76 -15.30
N SER A 9 17.81 7.53 -14.79
CA SER A 9 19.25 7.25 -14.90
C SER A 9 19.78 6.26 -13.85
N TYR A 10 18.96 5.90 -12.86
CA TYR A 10 19.35 5.02 -11.75
C TYR A 10 18.44 3.81 -11.67
N LYS A 11 19.03 2.61 -11.68
CA LYS A 11 18.29 1.34 -11.56
C LYS A 11 18.31 0.87 -10.11
N VAL A 12 17.14 0.49 -9.62
CA VAL A 12 16.96 -0.11 -8.28
C VAL A 12 16.22 -1.43 -8.42
N LYS A 13 16.48 -2.36 -7.50
CA LYS A 13 15.69 -3.60 -7.42
C LYS A 13 14.35 -3.28 -6.78
N THR A 14 13.29 -3.85 -7.33
CA THR A 14 11.94 -3.80 -6.76
C THR A 14 11.48 -5.22 -6.39
N VAL A 15 10.54 -5.31 -5.46
CA VAL A 15 10.02 -6.59 -4.98
C VAL A 15 8.53 -6.46 -4.65
N CYS A 16 7.78 -7.55 -4.81
CA CYS A 16 6.41 -7.65 -4.31
C CYS A 16 6.43 -8.08 -2.84
N VAL A 17 5.66 -7.42 -1.99
CA VAL A 17 5.56 -7.78 -0.56
C VAL A 17 5.06 -9.21 -0.41
N ASP A 18 4.11 -9.65 -1.24
CA ASP A 18 3.64 -11.03 -1.23
C ASP A 18 4.81 -12.02 -1.39
N ASN A 19 5.80 -11.74 -2.25
CA ASN A 19 6.95 -12.61 -2.42
C ASN A 19 7.85 -12.64 -1.17
N LEU A 20 8.01 -11.50 -0.49
CA LEU A 20 8.79 -11.43 0.75
C LEU A 20 8.13 -12.25 1.87
N VAL A 21 6.80 -12.19 1.98
CA VAL A 21 6.03 -12.95 2.97
C VAL A 21 6.03 -14.44 2.63
N ASP A 22 5.72 -14.81 1.38
CA ASP A 22 5.65 -16.20 0.92
C ASP A 22 7.01 -16.92 1.09
N GLN A 23 8.11 -16.22 0.82
CA GLN A 23 9.48 -16.74 0.98
C GLN A 23 10.00 -16.63 2.41
N ARG A 24 9.18 -16.15 3.36
CA ARG A 24 9.54 -15.96 4.77
C ARG A 24 10.75 -15.06 4.98
N GLN A 25 11.01 -14.14 4.04
CA GLN A 25 12.06 -13.12 4.19
C GLN A 25 11.62 -12.03 5.18
N ILE A 26 10.31 -11.80 5.30
CA ILE A 26 9.70 -10.99 6.34
C ILE A 26 8.52 -11.76 6.96
N PRO A 27 8.16 -11.52 8.23
CA PRO A 27 6.92 -12.02 8.79
C PRO A 27 5.71 -11.33 8.12
N PRO A 28 4.52 -11.94 8.17
CA PRO A 28 3.30 -11.27 7.76
C PRO A 28 3.10 -9.96 8.54
N PRO A 29 2.95 -8.81 7.87
CA PRO A 29 2.83 -7.54 8.56
C PRO A 29 1.47 -7.43 9.26
N GLN A 30 1.46 -6.80 10.44
CA GLN A 30 0.23 -6.35 11.11
C GLN A 30 -0.10 -4.89 10.77
N LEU A 31 0.90 -4.12 10.32
CA LEU A 31 0.79 -2.73 9.94
C LEU A 31 1.67 -2.48 8.69
N VAL A 32 1.14 -1.71 7.75
CA VAL A 32 1.88 -1.26 6.55
C VAL A 32 1.73 0.25 6.42
N LYS A 33 2.85 0.97 6.39
CA LYS A 33 2.88 2.39 5.99
C LYS A 33 3.26 2.49 4.51
N ILE A 34 2.44 3.17 3.71
CA ILE A 34 2.67 3.43 2.29
C ILE A 34 2.74 4.95 2.11
N ASP A 35 3.95 5.41 1.81
CA ASP A 35 4.29 6.82 1.61
C ASP A 35 5.33 6.85 0.48
N ILE A 36 4.82 6.73 -0.74
CA ILE A 36 5.61 6.56 -1.95
C ILE A 36 5.04 7.48 -3.03
N GLU A 37 5.88 8.30 -3.65
CA GLU A 37 5.45 9.27 -4.66
C GLU A 37 4.89 8.58 -5.92
N GLY A 38 3.57 8.42 -6.02
CA GLY A 38 2.85 8.00 -7.23
C GLY A 38 2.89 6.50 -7.57
N ALA A 39 3.35 5.65 -6.66
CA ALA A 39 3.44 4.19 -6.85
C ALA A 39 2.55 3.38 -5.88
N GLU A 40 1.68 4.04 -5.13
CA GLU A 40 0.84 3.50 -4.06
C GLU A 40 -0.01 2.32 -4.54
N GLY A 41 -0.73 2.50 -5.65
CA GLY A 41 -1.55 1.45 -6.25
C GLY A 41 -0.74 0.23 -6.69
N LYS A 42 0.50 0.43 -7.18
CA LYS A 42 1.41 -0.67 -7.53
C LYS A 42 1.87 -1.44 -6.28
N ALA A 43 2.19 -0.74 -5.20
CA ALA A 43 2.56 -1.37 -3.94
C ALA A 43 1.40 -2.19 -3.36
N LEU A 44 0.18 -1.64 -3.35
CA LEU A 44 -1.03 -2.35 -2.92
C LEU A 44 -1.29 -3.61 -3.76
N ARG A 45 -1.15 -3.52 -5.09
CA ARG A 45 -1.26 -4.68 -5.98
C ARG A 45 -0.17 -5.74 -5.73
N GLY A 46 1.03 -5.31 -5.36
CA GLY A 46 2.14 -6.20 -5.00
C GLY A 46 1.99 -6.91 -3.65
N MET A 47 0.93 -6.62 -2.90
CA MET A 47 0.64 -7.20 -1.59
C MET A 47 -0.78 -7.79 -1.48
N LEU A 48 -1.45 -8.09 -2.60
CA LEU A 48 -2.85 -8.52 -2.59
C LEU A 48 -3.11 -9.80 -1.77
N ARG A 49 -2.21 -10.79 -1.84
CA ARG A 49 -2.37 -12.01 -1.02
C ARG A 49 -2.20 -11.68 0.46
N THR A 50 -1.20 -10.86 0.77
CA THR A 50 -0.93 -10.39 2.14
C THR A 50 -2.12 -9.63 2.72
N LEU A 51 -2.70 -8.70 1.96
CA LEU A 51 -3.89 -7.94 2.36
C LEU A 51 -5.11 -8.85 2.58
N LYS A 52 -5.30 -9.85 1.72
CA LYS A 52 -6.41 -10.79 1.82
C LYS A 52 -6.28 -11.73 3.01
N GLN A 53 -5.08 -12.26 3.25
CA GLN A 53 -4.83 -13.30 4.24
C GLN A 53 -4.60 -12.75 5.65
N TYR A 54 -3.80 -11.68 5.78
CA TYR A 54 -3.30 -11.21 7.07
C TYR A 54 -3.92 -9.91 7.55
N MET A 55 -4.68 -9.22 6.70
CA MET A 55 -5.46 -8.04 7.08
C MET A 55 -4.68 -6.93 7.82
N PRO A 56 -3.47 -6.56 7.38
CA PRO A 56 -2.72 -5.52 8.07
C PRO A 56 -3.51 -4.21 8.10
N VAL A 57 -3.35 -3.44 9.16
CA VAL A 57 -3.75 -2.02 9.17
C VAL A 57 -2.87 -1.28 8.17
N ILE A 58 -3.45 -0.36 7.40
CA ILE A 58 -2.70 0.40 6.39
C ILE A 58 -2.73 1.88 6.74
N LEU A 59 -1.57 2.52 6.78
CA LEU A 59 -1.42 3.97 6.80
C LEU A 59 -1.00 4.40 5.40
N LEU A 60 -1.90 5.08 4.69
CA LEU A 60 -1.73 5.42 3.28
C LEU A 60 -1.64 6.93 3.09
N GLU A 61 -0.59 7.36 2.38
CA GLU A 61 -0.39 8.70 1.87
C GLU A 61 -0.37 8.63 0.35
N THR A 62 -1.30 9.32 -0.31
CA THR A 62 -1.47 9.28 -1.76
C THR A 62 -1.12 10.60 -2.42
N HIS A 63 -0.39 10.53 -3.53
CA HIS A 63 0.02 11.70 -4.30
C HIS A 63 -1.01 12.09 -5.37
N GLY A 64 -2.08 12.74 -4.94
CA GLY A 64 -3.14 13.30 -5.81
C GLY A 64 -4.43 12.48 -5.84
N GLU A 65 -5.50 13.08 -6.36
CA GLU A 65 -6.87 12.53 -6.31
C GLU A 65 -7.04 11.22 -7.09
N GLN A 66 -6.34 11.08 -8.22
CA GLN A 66 -6.39 9.85 -9.01
C GLN A 66 -5.79 8.67 -8.25
N ALA A 67 -4.61 8.86 -7.64
CA ALA A 67 -3.96 7.84 -6.83
C ALA A 67 -4.81 7.48 -5.60
N PHE A 68 -5.42 8.49 -4.97
CA PHE A 68 -6.39 8.28 -3.89
C PHE A 68 -7.56 7.40 -4.34
N THR A 69 -8.25 7.77 -5.42
CA THR A 69 -9.43 7.05 -5.91
C THR A 69 -9.11 5.60 -6.25
N GLU A 70 -7.99 5.36 -6.95
CA GLU A 70 -7.55 4.03 -7.31
C GLU A 70 -7.25 3.15 -6.09
N CYS A 71 -6.50 3.70 -5.12
CA CYS A 71 -6.15 2.96 -3.90
C CYS A 71 -7.39 2.70 -3.04
N ASP A 72 -8.28 3.68 -2.92
CA ASP A 72 -9.49 3.59 -2.13
C ASP A 72 -10.44 2.53 -2.69
N GLN A 73 -10.69 2.53 -4.00
CA GLN A 73 -11.51 1.50 -4.67
C GLN A 73 -10.94 0.10 -4.48
N LEU A 74 -9.61 -0.05 -4.61
CA LEU A 74 -8.95 -1.33 -4.41
C LEU A 74 -9.12 -1.83 -2.97
N LEU A 75 -8.88 -0.96 -1.98
CA LEU A 75 -8.96 -1.32 -0.57
C LEU A 75 -10.40 -1.62 -0.15
N GLN A 76 -11.37 -0.81 -0.56
CA GLN A 76 -12.79 -1.08 -0.33
C GLN A 76 -13.23 -2.41 -0.95
N GLY A 77 -12.77 -2.72 -2.17
CA GLY A 77 -13.02 -4.02 -2.83
C GLY A 77 -12.42 -5.22 -2.09
N LEU A 78 -11.43 -4.99 -1.21
CA LEU A 78 -10.86 -5.99 -0.31
C LEU A 78 -11.53 -6.00 1.07
N GLY A 79 -12.57 -5.19 1.31
CA GLY A 79 -13.30 -5.10 2.58
C GLY A 79 -12.70 -4.12 3.59
N TYR A 80 -11.72 -3.31 3.21
CA TYR A 80 -11.18 -2.26 4.07
C TYR A 80 -12.09 -1.04 4.12
N TYR A 81 -12.10 -0.36 5.26
CA TYR A 81 -12.79 0.89 5.47
C TYR A 81 -11.82 1.95 6.03
N GLN A 82 -12.08 3.20 5.67
CA GLN A 82 -11.31 4.34 6.16
C GLN A 82 -11.64 4.63 7.62
N VAL A 83 -10.63 5.01 8.38
CA VAL A 83 -10.73 5.51 9.74
C VAL A 83 -10.12 6.90 9.79
N GLN A 84 -10.93 7.87 10.22
CA GLN A 84 -10.47 9.23 10.46
C GLN A 84 -9.55 9.23 11.69
N LEU A 85 -8.35 9.78 11.54
CA LEU A 85 -7.46 10.07 12.66
C LEU A 85 -7.45 11.59 12.89
N GLU A 86 -7.81 12.01 14.11
CA GLU A 86 -7.78 13.43 14.47
C GLU A 86 -6.35 13.99 14.35
N GLY A 87 -6.22 15.15 13.70
CA GLY A 87 -4.95 15.88 13.59
C GLY A 87 -3.94 15.33 12.56
N ILE A 88 -4.28 14.32 11.76
CA ILE A 88 -3.35 13.73 10.77
C ILE A 88 -3.92 13.86 9.35
N LYS A 89 -3.12 14.36 8.39
CA LYS A 89 -3.47 14.42 6.95
C LYS A 89 -3.38 13.06 6.22
N ARG A 90 -3.33 11.94 6.95
CA ARG A 90 -3.12 10.59 6.40
C ARG A 90 -4.34 9.74 6.65
N LEU A 91 -4.56 8.78 5.76
CA LEU A 91 -5.68 7.86 5.87
C LEU A 91 -5.23 6.56 6.53
N MET A 92 -6.04 6.08 7.46
CA MET A 92 -5.89 4.74 8.02
C MET A 92 -6.97 3.84 7.44
N TYR A 93 -6.60 2.66 6.99
CA TYR A 93 -7.53 1.61 6.57
C TYR A 93 -7.47 0.43 7.52
N LYS A 94 -8.64 -0.07 7.90
CA LYS A 94 -8.82 -1.31 8.66
C LYS A 94 -9.78 -2.23 7.94
N ARG A 95 -9.62 -3.54 8.06
CA ARG A 95 -10.61 -4.51 7.60
C ARG A 95 -11.51 -4.89 8.77
N LYS A 96 -12.81 -5.10 8.51
CA LYS A 96 -13.69 -5.72 9.50
C LYS A 96 -13.21 -7.16 9.72
N GLU A 97 -13.16 -7.59 10.99
CA GLU A 97 -12.85 -8.98 11.37
C GLU A 97 -13.78 -9.98 10.67
#